data_AF-A0A554JH68-F1
#
_entry.id   AF-A0A554JH68-F1
#
_cell.length_a   1.000
_cell.length_b   1.000
_cell.length_c   1.000
_cell.angle_alpha   90.00
_cell.angle_beta   90.00
_cell.angle_gamma   90.00
#
_symmetry.space_group_name_H-M   'P 1'
#
loop_
_entity.id
_entity.type
_entity.pdbx_description
1 polymer ?
#
loop_
_entity_poly.entity_id
_entity_poly.type
_entity_poly.pdbx_seq_one_letter_code
_entity_poly.pdbx_strand_id
1 'polypeptide(L)'
;IKTLVDGELKEHQKIKNVTLGVWGFFMMFPATLTREGLPHALRAIGMIPPVILFAGIGVTHAMRITRAWVQRMQNRFPQYAGQLWRIGKEAYLLYGALFLLIGVMTYQQYFIRIDQRTVTISAQPLLFLTDTFVQEQRTQKHYTFLQPDGVARHLAAGSPKDTVITFLDSQNTTLMKKIHAQLPDFQPYAPGPFVILTNTRF
;
A
#
# COMPACT_ATOMS: atom_id res chain seq x y z
N ILE A 1 44.58 15.14 16.44
CA ILE A 1 43.32 14.66 17.09
C ILE A 1 42.11 14.92 16.19
N LYS A 2 41.77 16.16 15.84
CA LYS A 2 40.59 16.48 14.98
C LYS A 2 40.58 15.77 13.61
N THR A 3 41.72 15.70 12.92
CA THR A 3 41.86 15.01 11.62
C THR A 3 41.71 13.49 11.68
N LEU A 4 42.07 12.86 12.81
CA LEU A 4 41.91 11.41 13.00
C LEU A 4 40.43 11.07 13.27
N VAL A 5 39.77 11.85 14.11
CA VAL A 5 38.34 11.70 14.43
C VAL A 5 37.46 11.90 13.18
N ASP A 6 37.79 12.87 12.33
CA ASP A 6 37.05 13.12 11.09
C ASP A 6 37.21 11.98 10.07
N GLY A 7 38.32 11.24 10.12
CA GLY A 7 38.58 10.08 9.27
C GLY A 7 37.71 8.88 9.66
N GLU A 8 37.71 8.52 10.95
CA GLU A 8 36.93 7.39 11.46
C GLU A 8 35.42 7.59 11.26
N LEU A 9 34.91 8.81 11.47
CA LEU A 9 33.50 9.12 11.26
C LEU A 9 33.06 8.94 9.80
N LYS A 10 33.91 9.31 8.83
CA LYS A 10 33.62 9.12 7.40
C LYS A 10 33.58 7.65 7.02
N GLU A 11 34.48 6.85 7.56
CA GLU A 11 34.53 5.41 7.28
C GLU A 11 33.29 4.69 7.83
N HIS A 12 32.90 4.99 9.08
CA HIS A 12 31.69 4.47 9.70
C HIS A 12 30.43 4.83 8.90
N GLN A 13 30.35 6.07 8.40
CA GLN A 13 29.22 6.49 7.58
C GLN A 13 29.17 5.75 6.24
N LYS A 14 30.33 5.48 5.63
CA LYS A 14 30.42 4.74 4.36
C LYS A 14 29.93 3.31 4.53
N ILE A 15 30.36 2.61 5.59
CA ILE A 15 29.91 1.24 5.90
C ILE A 15 28.40 1.21 6.11
N LYS A 16 27.85 2.15 6.90
CA LYS A 16 26.40 2.25 7.14
C LYS A 16 25.59 2.41 5.84
N ASN A 17 26.03 3.28 4.93
CA ASN A 17 25.34 3.50 3.66
C ASN A 17 25.40 2.27 2.75
N VAL A 18 26.53 1.56 2.72
CA VAL A 18 26.68 0.32 1.94
C VAL A 18 25.80 -0.79 2.51
N THR A 19 25.79 -0.98 3.83
CA THR A 19 24.91 -1.97 4.49
C THR A 19 23.44 -1.67 4.19
N LEU A 20 23.02 -0.41 4.24
CA LEU A 20 21.65 0.00 3.90
C LEU A 20 21.32 -0.27 2.42
N GLY A 21 22.26 0.03 1.51
CA GLY A 21 22.16 -0.29 0.08
C GLY A 21 21.95 -1.77 -0.18
N VAL A 22 22.82 -2.60 0.37
CA VAL A 22 22.76 -4.06 0.25
C VAL A 22 21.46 -4.59 0.87
N TRP A 23 21.10 -4.14 2.06
CA TRP A 23 19.86 -4.56 2.72
C TRP A 23 18.61 -4.23 1.90
N GLY A 24 18.49 -3.00 1.40
CA GLY A 24 17.38 -2.60 0.54
C GLY A 24 17.33 -3.40 -0.76
N PHE A 25 18.48 -3.69 -1.37
CA PHE A 25 18.56 -4.50 -2.58
C PHE A 25 18.12 -5.95 -2.35
N PHE A 26 18.59 -6.59 -1.27
CA PHE A 26 18.20 -7.96 -0.94
C PHE A 26 16.71 -8.06 -0.57
N MET A 27 16.16 -7.09 0.14
CA MET A 27 14.72 -7.05 0.45
C MET A 27 13.85 -6.82 -0.81
N MET A 28 14.41 -6.28 -1.89
CA MET A 28 13.71 -6.11 -3.18
C MET A 28 13.63 -7.43 -3.98
N PHE A 29 14.57 -8.35 -3.79
CA PHE A 29 14.69 -9.59 -4.58
C PHE A 29 13.43 -10.49 -4.53
N PRO A 30 12.85 -10.77 -3.35
CA PRO A 30 11.63 -11.57 -3.24
C PRO A 30 10.41 -10.90 -3.87
N ALA A 31 10.44 -9.57 -4.03
CA ALA A 31 9.41 -8.80 -4.70
C ALA A 31 9.53 -8.89 -6.22
N THR A 32 10.75 -8.87 -6.77
CA THR A 32 10.99 -8.88 -8.22
C THR A 32 11.01 -10.26 -8.85
N LEU A 33 11.36 -11.31 -8.11
CA LEU A 33 11.56 -12.66 -8.67
C LEU A 33 10.33 -13.57 -8.64
N THR A 34 9.29 -13.25 -7.88
CA THR A 34 8.11 -14.11 -7.82
C THR A 34 7.09 -13.73 -8.88
N ARG A 35 6.81 -14.67 -9.79
CA ARG A 35 5.74 -14.59 -10.79
C ARG A 35 4.34 -14.82 -10.20
N GLU A 36 4.26 -15.17 -8.92
CA GLU A 36 3.00 -15.37 -8.23
C GLU A 36 2.38 -14.01 -7.90
N GLY A 37 1.22 -13.71 -8.51
CA GLY A 37 0.45 -12.47 -8.30
C GLY A 37 -0.23 -12.36 -6.92
N LEU A 38 0.10 -13.23 -5.96
CA LEU A 38 -0.45 -13.26 -4.61
C LEU A 38 0.45 -12.52 -3.61
N PRO A 39 -0.11 -11.95 -2.52
CA PRO A 39 0.25 -10.61 -2.10
C PRO A 39 1.68 -10.48 -1.60
N HIS A 40 2.44 -9.81 -2.46
CA HIS A 40 3.57 -8.91 -2.25
C HIS A 40 3.58 -8.13 -0.92
N ALA A 41 2.43 -7.94 -0.25
CA ALA A 41 2.29 -7.11 0.95
C ALA A 41 3.14 -7.57 2.14
N LEU A 42 3.23 -8.89 2.38
CA LEU A 42 4.02 -9.42 3.50
C LEU A 42 5.53 -9.27 3.24
N ARG A 43 5.97 -9.32 1.97
CA ARG A 43 7.39 -9.11 1.63
C ARG A 43 7.74 -7.62 1.53
N ALA A 44 6.78 -6.80 1.10
CA ALA A 44 6.89 -5.35 1.09
C ALA A 44 7.02 -4.74 2.50
N ILE A 45 6.54 -5.42 3.55
CA ILE A 45 6.73 -4.94 4.93
C ILE A 45 8.21 -4.82 5.31
N GLY A 46 9.05 -5.73 4.79
CA GLY A 46 10.50 -5.71 4.99
C GLY A 46 11.20 -4.57 4.25
N MET A 47 10.56 -4.03 3.20
CA MET A 47 11.05 -2.87 2.45
C MET A 47 10.70 -1.53 3.11
N ILE A 48 9.75 -1.50 4.06
CA ILE A 48 9.34 -0.25 4.72
C ILE A 48 10.54 0.45 5.39
N PRO A 49 11.35 -0.21 6.24
CA PRO A 49 12.43 0.51 6.91
C PRO A 49 13.54 1.02 5.96
N PRO A 50 14.07 0.23 4.99
CA PRO A 50 15.01 0.76 4.00
C PRO A 50 14.49 1.96 3.24
N VAL A 51 13.22 1.92 2.81
CA VAL A 51 12.60 3.00 2.04
C VAL A 51 12.50 4.29 2.87
N ILE A 52 12.10 4.19 4.14
CA ILE A 52 12.05 5.35 5.05
C ILE A 52 13.46 5.95 5.23
N LEU A 53 14.47 5.11 5.42
CA LEU A 53 15.85 5.56 5.57
C LEU A 53 16.39 6.23 4.30
N PHE A 54 16.13 5.65 3.12
CA PHE A 54 16.52 6.26 1.84
C PHE A 54 15.82 7.59 1.60
N ALA A 55 14.52 7.69 1.93
CA ALA A 55 13.79 8.95 1.85
C ALA A 55 14.44 10.03 2.73
N GLY A 56 14.77 9.70 3.99
CA GLY A 56 15.46 10.62 4.90
C GLY A 56 16.84 11.06 4.41
N ILE A 57 17.63 10.12 3.86
CA ILE A 57 18.94 10.43 3.25
C ILE A 57 18.75 11.36 2.04
N GLY A 58 17.76 11.08 1.19
CA GLY A 58 17.41 11.88 0.02
C GLY A 58 17.05 13.32 0.39
N VAL A 59 16.17 13.52 1.39
CA VAL A 59 15.81 14.85 1.90
C VAL A 59 17.04 15.59 2.39
N THR A 60 17.86 14.93 3.22
CA THR A 60 19.08 15.52 3.79
C THR A 60 20.09 15.88 2.71
N HIS A 61 20.17 15.10 1.62
CA HIS A 61 21.03 15.39 0.48
C HIS A 61 20.52 16.59 -0.33
N ALA A 62 19.22 16.62 -0.65
CA ALA A 62 18.58 17.73 -1.35
C ALA A 62 18.76 19.06 -0.58
N MET A 63 18.49 19.06 0.73
CA MET A 63 18.68 20.24 1.58
C MET A 63 20.13 20.74 1.59
N ARG A 64 21.12 19.82 1.62
CA ARG A 64 22.54 20.18 1.55
C ARG A 64 22.92 20.81 0.22
N ILE A 65 22.43 20.25 -0.90
CA ILE A 65 22.65 20.82 -2.24
C ILE A 65 22.08 22.23 -2.30
N THR A 66 20.83 22.43 -1.87
CA THR A 66 20.15 23.72 -1.88
C THR A 66 20.89 24.74 -1.02
N ARG A 67 21.30 24.38 0.20
CA ARG A 67 22.10 25.25 1.06
C ARG A 67 23.43 25.64 0.41
N ALA A 68 24.16 24.67 -0.13
CA ALA A 68 25.45 24.91 -0.78
C ALA A 68 25.29 25.76 -2.05
N TRP A 69 24.17 25.63 -2.76
CA TRP A 69 23.84 26.46 -3.90
C TRP A 69 23.54 27.91 -3.47
N VAL A 70 22.67 28.12 -2.47
CA VAL A 70 22.36 29.46 -1.93
C VAL A 70 23.64 30.15 -1.47
N GLN A 71 24.51 29.45 -0.74
CA GLN A 71 25.76 30.02 -0.24
C GLN A 71 26.72 30.39 -1.38
N ARG A 72 26.85 29.55 -2.42
CA ARG A 72 27.63 29.89 -3.62
C ARG A 72 27.09 31.13 -4.32
N MET A 73 25.78 31.27 -4.40
CA MET A 73 25.14 32.44 -5.00
C MET A 73 25.34 33.71 -4.16
N GLN A 74 25.29 33.61 -2.83
CA GLN A 74 25.54 34.74 -1.93
C GLN A 74 26.97 35.27 -2.08
N ASN A 75 27.96 34.38 -2.22
CA ASN A 75 29.34 34.78 -2.46
C ASN A 75 29.54 35.43 -3.83
N ARG A 76 28.79 34.99 -4.85
CA ARG A 76 28.88 35.53 -6.22
C ARG A 76 28.17 36.87 -6.37
N PHE A 77 27.09 37.08 -5.61
CA PHE A 77 26.23 38.27 -5.71
C PHE A 77 25.92 38.85 -4.32
N PRO A 78 26.91 39.46 -3.65
CA PRO A 78 26.74 39.98 -2.30
C PRO A 78 25.66 41.06 -2.21
N GLN A 79 25.44 41.84 -3.28
CA GLN A 79 24.38 42.86 -3.34
C GLN A 79 22.96 42.29 -3.22
N TYR A 80 22.76 40.99 -3.48
CA TYR A 80 21.46 40.31 -3.37
C TYR A 80 21.40 39.31 -2.20
N ALA A 81 22.31 39.39 -1.23
CA ALA A 81 22.41 38.43 -0.14
C ALA A 81 21.08 38.26 0.64
N GLY A 82 20.36 39.36 0.87
CA GLY A 82 19.05 39.35 1.53
C GLY A 82 17.96 38.62 0.73
N GLN A 83 17.91 38.83 -0.59
CA GLN A 83 16.95 38.14 -1.46
C GLN A 83 17.26 36.64 -1.53
N LEU A 84 18.54 36.26 -1.66
CA LEU A 84 18.98 34.87 -1.68
C LEU A 84 18.68 34.13 -0.38
N TRP A 85 18.78 34.80 0.76
CA TRP A 85 18.38 34.24 2.05
C TRP A 85 16.87 33.97 2.12
N ARG A 86 16.05 34.89 1.60
CA ARG A 86 14.59 34.71 1.50
C ARG A 86 14.25 33.51 0.62
N ILE A 87 14.86 33.41 -0.57
CA ILE A 87 14.70 32.27 -1.49
C ILE A 87 15.07 30.95 -0.80
N GLY A 88 16.16 30.94 -0.01
CA GLY A 88 16.54 29.76 0.77
C GLY A 88 15.46 29.30 1.76
N LYS A 89 14.81 30.24 2.47
CA LYS A 89 13.69 29.93 3.38
C LYS A 89 12.45 29.43 2.61
N GLU A 90 12.10 30.10 1.52
CA GLU A 90 10.98 29.71 0.64
C GLU A 90 11.18 28.29 0.10
N ALA A 91 12.41 27.92 -0.29
CA ALA A 91 12.73 26.56 -0.75
C ALA A 91 12.54 25.50 0.35
N TYR A 92 12.93 25.78 1.60
CA TYR A 92 12.68 24.85 2.71
C TYR A 92 11.18 24.70 3.03
N LEU A 93 10.43 25.79 2.97
CA LEU A 93 8.97 25.76 3.12
C LEU A 93 8.33 24.93 2.01
N LEU A 94 8.78 25.09 0.78
CA LEU A 94 8.31 24.31 -0.38
C LEU A 94 8.59 22.81 -0.20
N TYR A 95 9.79 22.43 0.28
CA TYR A 95 10.06 21.02 0.59
C TYR A 95 9.08 20.47 1.64
N GLY A 96 8.86 21.19 2.74
CA GLY A 96 7.90 20.79 3.77
C GLY A 96 6.48 20.62 3.23
N ALA A 97 6.00 21.58 2.43
CA ALA A 97 4.70 21.53 1.78
C ALA A 97 4.59 20.35 0.80
N LEU A 98 5.63 20.07 0.03
CA LEU A 98 5.69 18.95 -0.90
C LEU A 98 5.58 17.60 -0.17
N PHE A 99 6.33 17.41 0.92
CA PHE A 99 6.25 16.17 1.71
C PHE A 99 4.87 15.98 2.34
N LEU A 100 4.28 17.06 2.86
CA LEU A 100 2.92 17.02 3.41
C LEU A 100 1.90 16.67 2.33
N LEU A 101 2.01 17.28 1.14
CA LEU A 101 1.14 16.98 0.00
C LEU A 101 1.25 15.52 -0.43
N ILE A 102 2.48 14.99 -0.58
CA ILE A 102 2.69 13.58 -0.91
C ILE A 102 2.05 12.69 0.15
N GLY A 103 2.26 12.98 1.44
CA GLY A 103 1.64 12.24 2.54
C GLY A 103 0.11 12.23 2.48
N VAL A 104 -0.51 13.38 2.21
CA VAL A 104 -1.97 13.50 2.04
C VAL A 104 -2.43 12.70 0.82
N MET A 105 -1.77 12.83 -0.33
CA MET A 105 -2.12 12.12 -1.55
C MET A 105 -2.04 10.60 -1.37
N THR A 106 -0.96 10.12 -0.76
CA THR A 106 -0.80 8.69 -0.44
C THR A 106 -1.85 8.22 0.55
N TYR A 107 -2.18 9.01 1.57
CA TYR A 107 -3.25 8.69 2.52
C TYR A 107 -4.61 8.57 1.82
N GLN A 108 -4.97 9.54 0.98
CA GLN A 108 -6.23 9.49 0.22
C GLN A 108 -6.30 8.27 -0.70
N GLN A 109 -5.21 7.96 -1.41
CA GLN A 109 -5.13 6.81 -2.30
C GLN A 109 -5.30 5.49 -1.55
N TYR A 110 -4.65 5.33 -0.39
CA TYR A 110 -4.68 4.07 0.35
C TYR A 110 -5.92 3.91 1.24
N PHE A 111 -6.40 4.96 1.89
CA PHE A 111 -7.44 4.86 2.91
C PHE A 111 -8.83 5.32 2.46
N ILE A 112 -8.92 6.26 1.52
CA ILE A 112 -10.20 6.86 1.10
C ILE A 112 -10.67 6.27 -0.23
N ARG A 113 -9.77 6.10 -1.21
CA ARG A 113 -10.15 5.62 -2.55
C ARG A 113 -10.51 4.14 -2.60
N ILE A 114 -9.98 3.34 -1.67
CA ILE A 114 -10.47 1.97 -1.45
C ILE A 114 -11.86 2.10 -0.82
N ASP A 115 -12.90 1.87 -1.62
CA ASP A 115 -14.29 2.02 -1.22
C ASP A 115 -14.61 1.14 0.00
N GLN A 116 -14.53 1.76 1.18
CA GLN A 116 -14.80 1.12 2.48
C GLN A 116 -16.21 0.56 2.56
N ARG A 117 -17.13 0.99 1.69
CA ARG A 117 -18.54 0.56 1.73
C ARG A 117 -18.75 -0.81 1.12
N THR A 118 -17.85 -1.29 0.27
CA THR A 118 -18.15 -2.50 -0.53
C THR A 118 -17.26 -3.68 -0.19
N VAL A 119 -16.03 -3.47 0.30
CA VAL A 119 -15.09 -4.57 0.54
C VAL A 119 -14.27 -4.35 1.82
N THR A 120 -14.39 -5.28 2.77
CA THR A 120 -13.60 -5.28 4.00
C THR A 120 -12.12 -5.48 3.69
N ILE A 121 -11.22 -4.98 4.57
CA ILE A 121 -9.76 -5.20 4.44
C ILE A 121 -9.44 -6.70 4.27
N SER A 122 -10.21 -7.57 4.94
CA SER A 122 -10.07 -9.03 4.84
C SER A 122 -10.35 -9.60 3.44
N ALA A 123 -11.11 -8.91 2.59
CA ALA A 123 -11.39 -9.34 1.22
C ALA A 123 -10.39 -8.78 0.19
N GLN A 124 -9.46 -7.91 0.59
CA GLN A 124 -8.44 -7.39 -0.33
C GLN A 124 -7.61 -8.50 -1.01
N PRO A 125 -7.12 -9.54 -0.31
CA PRO A 125 -6.39 -10.62 -0.97
C PRO A 125 -7.21 -11.31 -2.05
N LEU A 126 -8.52 -11.47 -1.81
CA LEU A 126 -9.43 -12.06 -2.79
C LEU A 126 -9.56 -11.14 -4.01
N LEU A 127 -9.83 -9.84 -3.82
CA LEU A 127 -9.93 -8.86 -4.91
C LEU A 127 -8.69 -8.83 -5.80
N PHE A 128 -7.50 -8.94 -5.20
CA PHE A 128 -6.24 -8.98 -5.94
C PHE A 128 -6.05 -10.32 -6.67
N LEU A 129 -6.32 -11.44 -6.01
CA LEU A 129 -6.20 -12.78 -6.59
C LEU A 129 -7.15 -12.95 -7.79
N THR A 130 -8.36 -12.44 -7.70
CA THR A 130 -9.37 -12.54 -8.75
C THR A 130 -9.25 -11.41 -9.79
N ASP A 131 -8.41 -10.40 -9.54
CA ASP A 131 -8.31 -9.18 -10.35
C ASP A 131 -9.70 -8.55 -10.55
N THR A 132 -10.37 -8.29 -9.43
CA THR A 132 -11.73 -7.71 -9.35
C THR A 132 -11.76 -6.50 -8.43
N PHE A 133 -10.65 -5.76 -8.35
CA PHE A 133 -10.55 -4.57 -7.51
C PHE A 133 -11.31 -3.37 -8.09
N VAL A 134 -11.54 -3.33 -9.42
CA VAL A 134 -12.35 -2.32 -10.11
C VAL A 134 -13.78 -2.82 -10.34
N GLN A 135 -14.77 -1.92 -10.26
CA GLN A 135 -16.18 -2.24 -10.55
C GLN A 135 -16.40 -2.81 -11.96
N GLU A 136 -15.67 -2.32 -12.95
CA GLU A 136 -15.75 -2.79 -14.33
C GLU A 136 -15.32 -4.25 -14.45
N GLN A 137 -14.16 -4.60 -13.89
CA GLN A 137 -13.67 -5.98 -13.84
C GLN A 137 -14.60 -6.91 -13.05
N ARG A 138 -15.19 -6.42 -11.95
CA ARG A 138 -16.21 -7.17 -11.18
C ARG A 138 -17.41 -7.52 -12.04
N THR A 139 -17.91 -6.55 -12.80
CA THR A 139 -19.05 -6.73 -13.70
C THR A 139 -18.71 -7.70 -14.82
N GLN A 140 -17.53 -7.55 -15.43
CA GLN A 140 -17.05 -8.41 -16.52
C GLN A 140 -16.84 -9.87 -16.07
N LYS A 141 -16.37 -10.09 -14.84
CA LYS A 141 -16.10 -11.43 -14.28
C LYS A 141 -17.26 -11.98 -13.45
N HIS A 142 -18.41 -11.30 -13.40
CA HIS A 142 -19.58 -11.67 -12.61
C HIS A 142 -19.30 -11.86 -11.10
N TYR A 143 -18.40 -11.05 -10.54
CA TYR A 143 -18.15 -11.01 -9.09
C TYR A 143 -18.98 -9.91 -8.42
N THR A 144 -19.77 -10.30 -7.42
CA THR A 144 -20.55 -9.38 -6.60
C THR A 144 -20.12 -9.51 -5.14
N PHE A 145 -19.64 -8.41 -4.56
CA PHE A 145 -19.33 -8.35 -3.13
C PHE A 145 -20.55 -7.81 -2.39
N LEU A 146 -21.08 -8.62 -1.49
CA LEU A 146 -22.29 -8.30 -0.74
C LEU A 146 -21.96 -8.21 0.74
N GLN A 147 -22.48 -7.18 1.39
CA GLN A 147 -22.54 -7.15 2.85
C GLN A 147 -23.55 -8.17 3.35
N PRO A 148 -23.44 -8.67 4.59
CA PRO A 148 -24.38 -9.63 5.18
C PRO A 148 -25.86 -9.30 4.97
N ASP A 149 -26.23 -8.02 5.14
CA ASP A 149 -27.63 -7.56 5.01
C ASP A 149 -28.07 -7.28 3.56
N GLY A 150 -27.15 -7.37 2.61
CA GLY A 150 -27.39 -7.21 1.18
C GLY A 150 -27.63 -8.53 0.44
N VAL A 151 -27.20 -9.66 1.02
CA VAL A 151 -27.24 -10.98 0.36
C VAL A 151 -28.66 -11.38 -0.02
N ALA A 152 -29.58 -11.37 0.95
CA ALA A 152 -30.97 -11.75 0.71
C ALA A 152 -31.65 -10.86 -0.33
N ARG A 153 -31.42 -9.54 -0.26
CA ARG A 153 -32.00 -8.56 -1.20
C ARG A 153 -31.48 -8.78 -2.63
N HIS A 154 -30.20 -9.06 -2.78
CA HIS A 154 -29.60 -9.28 -4.09
C HIS A 154 -30.11 -10.58 -4.73
N LEU A 155 -30.25 -11.64 -3.94
CA LEU A 155 -30.67 -12.95 -4.44
C LEU A 155 -32.19 -13.05 -4.65
N ALA A 156 -32.99 -12.30 -3.88
CA ALA A 156 -34.43 -12.18 -4.11
C ALA A 156 -34.78 -11.56 -5.47
N ALA A 157 -33.86 -10.80 -6.09
CA ALA A 157 -34.03 -10.27 -7.44
C ALA A 157 -33.82 -11.33 -8.54
N GLY A 158 -33.49 -12.58 -8.17
CA GLY A 158 -33.18 -13.68 -9.06
C GLY A 158 -31.69 -13.95 -9.09
N SER A 159 -31.26 -15.07 -8.51
CA SER A 159 -29.89 -15.57 -8.62
C SER A 159 -29.69 -16.33 -9.93
N PRO A 160 -28.56 -16.15 -10.64
CA PRO A 160 -28.18 -16.98 -11.76
C PRO A 160 -28.21 -18.48 -11.42
N LYS A 161 -28.40 -19.32 -12.46
CA LYS A 161 -28.55 -20.78 -12.33
C LYS A 161 -27.32 -21.48 -11.75
N ASP A 162 -26.17 -20.81 -11.74
CA ASP A 162 -24.91 -21.31 -11.19
C ASP A 162 -24.24 -20.21 -10.35
N THR A 163 -24.61 -20.14 -9.07
CA THR A 163 -24.14 -19.14 -8.13
C THR A 163 -23.38 -19.81 -6.98
N VAL A 164 -22.16 -19.32 -6.71
CA VAL A 164 -21.36 -19.72 -5.55
C VAL A 164 -21.24 -18.54 -4.60
N ILE A 165 -21.64 -18.75 -3.35
CA ILE A 165 -21.49 -17.78 -2.27
C ILE A 165 -20.37 -18.26 -1.36
N THR A 166 -19.28 -17.50 -1.33
CA THR A 166 -18.13 -17.77 -0.46
C THR A 166 -18.13 -16.81 0.71
N PHE A 167 -18.02 -17.35 1.92
CA PHE A 167 -17.89 -16.56 3.14
C PHE A 167 -16.44 -16.16 3.34
N LEU A 168 -16.20 -14.88 3.62
CA LEU A 168 -14.87 -14.38 3.94
C LEU A 168 -14.39 -14.87 5.32
N ASP A 169 -15.33 -15.06 6.24
CA ASP A 169 -15.09 -15.60 7.57
C ASP A 169 -15.83 -16.94 7.69
N SER A 170 -15.10 -18.04 7.56
CA SER A 170 -15.65 -19.39 7.69
C SER A 170 -16.02 -19.76 9.14
N GLN A 171 -15.61 -18.98 10.14
CA GLN A 171 -15.93 -19.23 11.55
C GLN A 171 -17.29 -18.66 11.95
N ASN A 172 -17.86 -17.75 11.15
CA ASN A 172 -19.16 -17.12 11.43
C ASN A 172 -20.36 -18.03 11.07
N THR A 173 -20.49 -19.13 11.81
CA THR A 173 -21.55 -20.12 11.61
C THR A 173 -22.96 -19.54 11.79
N THR A 174 -23.12 -18.52 12.63
CA THR A 174 -24.40 -17.82 12.84
C THR A 174 -24.86 -17.11 11.57
N LEU A 175 -23.96 -16.37 10.92
CA LEU A 175 -24.26 -15.70 9.65
C LEU A 175 -24.57 -16.73 8.56
N MET A 176 -23.77 -17.79 8.45
CA MET A 176 -24.01 -18.86 7.48
C MET A 176 -25.39 -19.49 7.64
N LYS A 177 -25.78 -19.84 8.88
CA LYS A 177 -27.11 -20.39 9.18
C LYS A 177 -28.23 -19.40 8.81
N LYS A 178 -28.04 -18.11 9.10
CA LYS A 178 -29.00 -17.05 8.75
C LYS A 178 -29.17 -16.94 7.23
N ILE A 179 -28.08 -16.96 6.48
CA ILE A 179 -28.11 -16.87 5.00
C ILE A 179 -28.71 -18.15 4.40
N HIS A 180 -28.32 -19.33 4.89
CA HIS A 180 -28.87 -20.60 4.41
C HIS A 180 -30.37 -20.72 4.66
N ALA A 181 -30.86 -20.27 5.81
CA ALA A 181 -32.30 -20.22 6.09
C ALA A 181 -33.09 -19.33 5.11
N GLN A 182 -32.43 -18.32 4.53
CA GLN A 182 -33.02 -17.44 3.52
C GLN A 182 -32.88 -18.00 2.08
N LEU A 183 -32.05 -19.01 1.88
CA LEU A 183 -31.67 -19.56 0.58
C LEU A 183 -31.67 -21.10 0.63
N PRO A 184 -32.83 -21.75 0.79
CA PRO A 184 -32.92 -23.20 0.99
C PRO A 184 -32.41 -24.01 -0.22
N ASP A 185 -32.44 -23.42 -1.42
CA ASP A 185 -31.96 -24.07 -2.65
C ASP A 185 -30.42 -24.17 -2.72
N PHE A 186 -29.71 -23.38 -1.90
CA PHE A 186 -28.25 -23.41 -1.84
C PHE A 186 -27.78 -24.44 -0.83
N GLN A 187 -27.04 -25.44 -1.30
CA GLN A 187 -26.46 -26.49 -0.47
C GLN A 187 -25.09 -26.06 0.07
N PRO A 188 -24.79 -26.31 1.35
CA PRO A 188 -23.47 -26.10 1.89
C PRO A 188 -22.47 -27.11 1.31
N TYR A 189 -21.34 -26.62 0.84
CA TYR A 189 -20.20 -27.41 0.39
C TYR A 189 -18.92 -26.89 1.07
N ALA A 190 -18.09 -27.79 1.57
CA ALA A 190 -16.90 -27.44 2.35
C ALA A 190 -15.62 -28.01 1.73
N PRO A 191 -15.04 -27.37 0.69
CA PRO A 191 -13.79 -27.78 0.11
C PRO A 191 -12.62 -27.34 1.00
N GLY A 192 -12.41 -28.06 2.12
CA GLY A 192 -11.33 -27.78 3.06
C GLY A 192 -11.71 -26.72 4.12
N PRO A 193 -10.92 -25.65 4.33
CA PRO A 193 -11.13 -24.70 5.43
C PRO A 193 -12.21 -23.63 5.15
N PHE A 194 -12.78 -23.64 3.94
CA PHE A 194 -13.80 -22.70 3.51
C PHE A 194 -15.16 -23.40 3.45
N VAL A 195 -16.21 -22.65 3.77
CA VAL A 195 -17.59 -23.08 3.51
C VAL A 195 -18.13 -22.20 2.39
N ILE A 196 -18.68 -22.85 1.38
CA ILE A 196 -19.39 -22.20 0.29
C ILE A 196 -20.84 -22.67 0.28
N LEU A 197 -21.73 -21.84 -0.26
CA LEU A 197 -23.10 -22.21 -0.58
C LEU A 197 -23.22 -22.21 -2.10
N THR A 198 -23.74 -23.29 -2.67
CA THR A 198 -23.90 -23.46 -4.13
C THR A 198 -25.29 -23.96 -4.47
N ASN A 199 -25.86 -23.49 -5.58
CA ASN A 199 -27.06 -24.08 -6.20
C ASN A 199 -26.72 -24.99 -7.40
N THR A 200 -25.45 -25.12 -7.76
CA THR A 200 -24.96 -26.03 -8.79
C THR A 200 -24.69 -27.42 -8.20
N ARG A 201 -25.11 -28.48 -8.91
CA ARG A 201 -24.70 -29.85 -8.59
C ARG A 201 -23.27 -30.06 -9.09
N PHE A 202 -22.31 -30.17 -8.18
CA PHE A 202 -20.93 -30.58 -8.48
C PHE A 202 -20.84 -32.08 -8.74
#